data_AF-A0A645I2W3-F1
#
_entry.id   AF-A0A645I2W3-F1
#
_cell.length_a   1.000
_cell.length_b   1.000
_cell.length_c   1.000
_cell.angle_alpha   90.00
_cell.angle_beta   90.00
_cell.angle_gamma   90.00
#
_symmetry.space_group_name_H-M   'P 1'
#
loop_
_entity.id
_entity.type
_entity.pdbx_description
1 polymer ?
#
loop_
_entity_poly.entity_id
_entity_poly.type
_entity_poly.pdbx_seq_one_letter_code
_entity_poly.pdbx_strand_id
1 'polypeptide(L)'
;MKEMRELVGNIDEELLNIESFNLTKKFQLENAEDILKDYFNHITLKRYEDSLKLTDIEALVNYILSMPGTIEESFDYKKINDLKVLLKDKITDKGYIYITKDTGFFMCEK
;
A
#
# COMPACT_ATOMS: atom_id res chain seq x y z
N MET A 1 -1.63 -0.26 -3.97
CA MET A 1 -0.60 0.28 -3.04
C MET A 1 0.70 0.67 -3.73
N LYS A 2 0.82 0.52 -5.06
CA LYS A 2 2.04 0.87 -5.79
C LYS A 2 2.34 2.37 -5.68
N GLU A 3 1.32 3.20 -5.85
CA GLU A 3 1.42 4.66 -5.79
C GLU A 3 1.87 5.12 -4.41
N MET A 4 1.43 4.44 -3.34
CA MET A 4 1.88 4.75 -1.98
C MET A 4 3.36 4.46 -1.78
N ARG A 5 3.86 3.34 -2.32
CA ARG A 5 5.29 3.04 -2.32
C ARG A 5 6.07 4.06 -3.13
N GLU A 6 5.57 4.47 -4.29
CA GLU A 6 6.22 5.52 -5.08
C GLU A 6 6.26 6.85 -4.33
N LEU A 7 5.17 7.24 -3.65
CA LEU A 7 5.12 8.46 -2.84
C LEU A 7 6.19 8.44 -1.74
N VAL A 8 6.29 7.33 -1.00
CA VAL A 8 7.27 7.18 0.09
C VAL A 8 8.70 7.10 -0.45
N GLY A 9 8.92 6.34 -1.52
CA GLY A 9 10.25 6.21 -2.14
C GLY A 9 10.79 7.50 -2.74
N ASN A 10 9.92 8.40 -3.22
CA ASN A 10 10.32 9.75 -3.67
C ASN A 10 10.83 10.64 -2.53
N ILE A 11 10.49 10.33 -1.28
CA ILE A 11 11.00 11.04 -0.09
C ILE A 11 12.32 10.44 0.33
N ASP A 12 12.36 9.11 0.49
CA ASP A 12 13.55 8.36 0.87
C ASP A 12 13.34 6.89 0.50
N GLU A 13 14.18 6.36 -0.40
CA GLU A 13 14.11 4.97 -0.85
C GLU A 13 14.34 3.97 0.30
N GLU A 14 15.11 4.34 1.34
CA GLU A 14 15.38 3.45 2.47
C GLU A 14 14.09 3.11 3.24
N LEU A 15 13.08 3.99 3.20
CA LEU A 15 11.78 3.74 3.84
C LEU A 15 11.02 2.56 3.22
N LEU A 16 11.33 2.17 1.99
CA LEU A 16 10.72 1.00 1.34
C LEU A 16 11.23 -0.33 1.90
N ASN A 17 12.36 -0.31 2.61
CA ASN A 17 12.94 -1.49 3.25
C ASN A 17 12.27 -1.83 4.58
N ILE A 18 11.44 -0.93 5.12
CA ILE A 18 10.74 -1.17 6.38
C ILE A 18 9.83 -2.39 6.25
N GLU A 19 9.82 -3.22 7.29
CA GLU A 19 9.18 -4.53 7.31
C GLU A 19 7.69 -4.46 6.90
N SER A 20 7.00 -3.38 7.24
CA SER A 20 5.60 -3.09 6.89
C SER A 20 5.29 -3.24 5.41
N PHE A 21 6.21 -2.79 4.56
CA PHE A 21 6.07 -2.92 3.11
C PHE A 21 6.33 -4.36 2.63
N ASN A 22 6.78 -5.24 3.49
CA ASN A 22 7.21 -6.59 3.16
C ASN A 22 6.49 -7.68 3.98
N LEU A 23 5.63 -7.32 4.94
CA LEU A 23 4.92 -8.25 5.84
C LEU A 23 4.16 -9.35 5.10
N THR A 24 3.56 -9.03 3.95
CA THR A 24 2.75 -9.97 3.18
C THR A 24 3.55 -10.79 2.17
N LYS A 25 4.88 -10.65 2.08
CA LYS A 25 5.70 -11.35 1.06
C LYS A 25 5.49 -12.87 1.03
N LYS A 26 5.14 -13.48 2.16
CA LYS A 26 4.90 -14.93 2.25
C LYS A 26 3.58 -15.35 1.62
N PHE A 27 2.58 -14.47 1.51
CA PHE A 27 1.25 -14.79 0.99
C PHE A 27 0.59 -13.54 0.38
N GLN A 28 0.43 -13.55 -0.94
CA GLN A 28 -0.11 -12.49 -1.77
C GLN A 28 -1.06 -13.06 -2.82
N LEU A 29 -1.82 -12.22 -3.52
CA LEU A 29 -2.74 -12.69 -4.56
C LEU A 29 -2.02 -13.42 -5.70
N GLU A 30 -0.76 -13.07 -5.93
CA GLU A 30 0.09 -13.57 -7.01
C GLU A 30 0.65 -14.96 -6.75
N ASN A 31 0.90 -15.33 -5.48
CA ASN A 31 1.52 -16.62 -5.12
C ASN A 31 0.59 -17.54 -4.33
N ALA A 32 -0.53 -17.03 -3.83
CA ALA A 32 -1.43 -17.78 -2.96
C ALA A 32 -2.04 -19.00 -3.65
N GLU A 33 -2.35 -18.95 -4.94
CA GLU A 33 -2.89 -20.10 -5.67
C GLU A 33 -1.92 -21.29 -5.65
N ASP A 34 -0.63 -21.03 -5.89
CA ASP A 34 0.43 -22.04 -5.83
C ASP A 34 0.63 -22.62 -4.43
N ILE A 35 0.39 -21.83 -3.39
CA ILE A 35 0.47 -22.29 -2.00
C ILE A 35 -0.77 -23.11 -1.63
N LEU A 36 -1.95 -22.67 -2.07
CA LEU A 36 -3.24 -23.25 -1.65
C LEU A 36 -3.53 -24.58 -2.33
N LYS A 37 -3.01 -24.84 -3.55
CA LYS A 37 -3.26 -26.08 -4.30
C LYS A 37 -2.76 -27.35 -3.59
N ASP A 38 -1.82 -27.20 -2.67
CA ASP A 38 -1.32 -28.31 -1.84
C ASP A 38 -2.34 -28.74 -0.77
N TYR A 39 -3.38 -27.94 -0.52
CA TYR A 39 -4.34 -28.12 0.59
C TYR A 39 -5.81 -28.21 0.17
N PHE A 40 -6.16 -27.74 -1.03
CA PHE A 40 -7.55 -27.62 -1.51
C PHE A 40 -7.69 -28.12 -2.96
N ASN A 41 -8.80 -28.78 -3.26
CA ASN A 41 -9.07 -29.33 -4.59
C ASN A 41 -9.69 -28.29 -5.54
N HIS A 42 -10.39 -27.29 -4.99
CA HIS A 42 -10.97 -26.20 -5.77
C HIS A 42 -10.57 -24.86 -5.17
N ILE A 43 -9.98 -24.00 -6.00
CA ILE A 43 -9.49 -22.69 -5.60
C ILE A 43 -10.00 -21.69 -6.61
N THR A 44 -10.65 -20.62 -6.14
CA THR A 44 -11.12 -19.53 -6.99
C THR A 44 -10.72 -18.20 -6.39
N LEU A 45 -9.96 -17.41 -7.15
CA LEU A 45 -9.68 -16.02 -6.80
C LEU A 45 -10.89 -15.14 -7.12
N LYS A 46 -11.43 -14.44 -6.12
CA LYS A 46 -12.42 -13.38 -6.27
C LYS A 46 -11.73 -12.03 -6.06
N ARG A 47 -11.51 -11.30 -7.16
CA ARG A 47 -10.98 -9.93 -7.11
C ARG A 47 -12.10 -8.95 -6.78
N TYR A 48 -11.76 -7.93 -6.02
CA TYR A 48 -12.60 -6.79 -5.70
C TYR A 48 -11.99 -5.55 -6.35
N GLU A 49 -12.66 -5.03 -7.37
CA GLU A 49 -12.21 -3.84 -8.09
C GLU A 49 -12.50 -2.60 -7.24
N ASP A 50 -11.45 -1.95 -6.76
CA ASP A 50 -11.56 -0.77 -5.91
C ASP A 50 -10.41 0.21 -6.14
N SER A 51 -10.67 1.47 -5.86
CA SER A 51 -9.68 2.53 -5.91
C SER A 51 -10.04 3.66 -4.97
N LEU A 52 -9.02 4.37 -4.51
CA LEU A 52 -9.18 5.51 -3.63
C LEU A 52 -8.85 6.79 -4.40
N LYS A 53 -9.80 7.73 -4.41
CA LYS A 53 -9.58 9.13 -4.79
C LYS A 53 -9.52 9.96 -3.51
N LEU A 54 -8.37 10.54 -3.24
CA LEU A 54 -8.10 11.27 -1.99
C LEU A 54 -7.77 12.73 -2.28
N THR A 55 -8.40 13.63 -1.53
CA THR A 55 -8.10 15.07 -1.52
C THR A 55 -7.58 15.54 -0.17
N ASP A 56 -7.69 14.70 0.86
CA ASP A 56 -7.21 14.99 2.21
C ASP A 56 -5.77 14.49 2.38
N ILE A 57 -4.85 15.43 2.48
CA ILE A 57 -3.41 15.18 2.65
C ILE A 57 -3.14 14.58 4.03
N GLU A 58 -3.76 15.12 5.08
CA GLU A 58 -3.50 14.69 6.46
C GLU A 58 -4.01 13.26 6.67
N ALA A 59 -5.17 12.92 6.12
CA ALA A 59 -5.68 11.55 6.17
C ALA A 59 -4.69 10.54 5.55
N LEU A 60 -4.09 10.87 4.41
CA LEU A 60 -3.13 9.97 3.75
C LEU A 60 -1.80 9.89 4.51
N VAL A 61 -1.29 11.01 5.03
CA VAL A 61 -0.06 11.02 5.85
C VAL A 61 -0.27 10.21 7.13
N ASN A 62 -1.37 10.43 7.85
CA ASN A 62 -1.69 9.68 9.06
C ASN A 62 -1.86 8.18 8.77
N TYR A 63 -2.46 7.82 7.64
CA TYR A 63 -2.55 6.43 7.22
C TYR A 63 -1.17 5.80 7.03
N ILE A 64 -0.26 6.47 6.31
CA ILE A 64 1.11 5.99 6.09
C ILE A 64 1.83 5.81 7.43
N LEU A 65 1.75 6.78 8.33
CA LEU A 65 2.38 6.70 9.65
C LEU A 65 1.77 5.61 10.55
N SER A 66 0.49 5.29 10.37
CA SER A 66 -0.21 4.22 11.11
C SER A 66 0.12 2.80 10.64
N MET A 67 0.85 2.66 9.53
CA MET A 67 1.21 1.34 9.03
C MET A 67 2.07 0.59 10.06
N PRO A 68 1.89 -0.74 10.23
CA PRO A 68 2.65 -1.53 11.22
C PRO A 68 4.17 -1.37 11.05
N GLY A 69 5.00 -1.75 12.03
CA GLY A 69 6.46 -1.63 11.92
C GLY A 69 7.00 -0.25 12.32
N THR A 70 8.27 0.05 11.98
CA THR A 70 8.99 1.25 12.44
C THR A 70 8.80 2.47 11.53
N ILE A 71 7.66 2.58 10.83
CA ILE A 71 7.42 3.67 9.87
C ILE A 71 7.41 5.02 10.58
N GLU A 72 6.64 5.18 11.65
CA GLU A 72 6.58 6.43 12.41
C GLU A 72 7.96 6.86 12.92
N GLU A 73 8.76 5.92 13.43
CA GLU A 73 10.12 6.17 13.94
C GLU A 73 11.12 6.55 12.83
N SER A 74 10.87 6.13 11.59
CA SER A 74 11.75 6.38 10.43
C SER A 74 11.42 7.70 9.71
N PHE A 75 10.27 8.30 10.02
CA PHE A 75 9.83 9.57 9.48
C PHE A 75 10.15 10.70 10.46
N ASP A 76 11.20 11.46 10.18
CA ASP A 76 11.43 12.72 10.89
C ASP A 76 10.46 13.82 10.40
N TYR A 77 10.42 14.93 11.13
CA TYR A 77 9.56 16.07 10.80
C TYR A 77 9.79 16.61 9.39
N LYS A 78 11.04 16.55 8.89
CA LYS A 78 11.39 17.04 7.56
C LYS A 78 10.78 16.14 6.49
N LYS A 79 10.95 14.81 6.60
CA LYS A 79 10.37 13.82 5.69
C LYS A 79 8.84 13.91 5.64
N ILE A 80 8.20 14.11 6.79
CA ILE A 80 6.74 14.33 6.85
C ILE A 80 6.34 15.61 6.09
N ASN A 81 7.08 16.70 6.29
CA ASN A 81 6.81 17.95 5.58
C ASN A 81 7.04 17.83 4.07
N ASP A 82 8.12 17.18 3.65
CA ASP A 82 8.44 16.95 2.23
C ASP A 82 7.35 16.08 1.57
N LEU A 83 6.85 15.06 2.28
CA LEU A 83 5.70 14.27 1.83
C LEU A 83 4.45 15.14 1.66
N LYS A 84 4.12 16.00 2.64
CA LYS A 84 2.95 16.90 2.54
C LYS A 84 3.05 17.86 1.35
N VAL A 85 4.23 18.42 1.10
CA VAL A 85 4.47 19.29 -0.07
C VAL A 85 4.23 18.51 -1.37
N LEU A 86 4.83 17.33 -1.50
CA LEU A 86 4.66 16.48 -2.68
C LEU A 86 3.20 16.10 -2.95
N LEU A 87 2.45 15.77 -1.88
CA LEU A 87 1.03 15.46 -1.97
C LEU A 87 0.20 16.69 -2.39
N LYS A 88 0.52 17.87 -1.85
CA LYS A 88 -0.15 19.13 -2.21
C LYS A 88 0.06 19.48 -3.67
N ASP A 89 1.27 19.29 -4.19
CA ASP A 89 1.58 19.55 -5.60
C ASP A 89 0.79 18.62 -6.52
N LYS A 90 0.70 17.32 -6.18
CA LYS A 90 -0.11 16.36 -6.93
C LYS A 90 -1.60 16.71 -6.94
N ILE A 91 -2.15 17.13 -5.80
CA ILE A 91 -3.56 17.56 -5.72
C ILE A 91 -3.77 18.86 -6.50
N THR A 92 -2.83 19.81 -6.45
CA THR A 92 -2.96 21.07 -7.19
C THR A 92 -2.97 20.84 -8.70
N ASP A 93 -2.19 19.87 -9.19
CA ASP A 93 -2.14 19.50 -10.62
C ASP A 93 -3.41 18.74 -11.09
N LYS A 94 -3.88 17.75 -10.32
CA LYS A 94 -4.91 16.79 -10.78
C LYS A 94 -6.25 16.87 -10.04
N GLY A 95 -6.33 17.69 -9.00
CA GLY A 95 -7.49 17.78 -8.10
C GLY A 95 -7.59 16.67 -7.05
N TYR A 96 -6.86 15.56 -7.21
CA TYR A 96 -6.87 14.42 -6.28
C TYR A 96 -5.64 13.53 -6.45
N ILE A 97 -5.37 12.71 -5.43
CA ILE A 97 -4.43 11.58 -5.49
C ILE A 97 -5.24 10.32 -5.77
N TYR A 98 -4.80 9.55 -6.75
CA TYR A 98 -5.39 8.25 -7.08
C TYR A 98 -4.51 7.14 -6.53
N ILE A 99 -5.09 6.23 -5.73
CA ILE A 99 -4.40 5.04 -5.22
C ILE A 99 -5.15 3.82 -5.71
N THR A 100 -4.47 2.98 -6.48
CA THR A 100 -5.04 1.70 -6.92
C THR A 100 -4.95 0.68 -5.80
N LYS A 101 -5.96 -0.18 -5.70
CA LYS A 101 -6.00 -1.26 -4.73
C LYS A 101 -6.32 -2.56 -5.45
N ASP A 102 -5.29 -3.37 -5.66
CA ASP A 102 -5.51 -4.77 -6.05
C ASP A 102 -5.80 -5.56 -4.78
N THR A 103 -7.03 -6.02 -4.64
CA THR A 103 -7.51 -6.73 -3.47
C THR A 103 -8.50 -7.80 -3.90
N GLY A 104 -8.55 -8.87 -3.13
CA GLY A 104 -9.44 -9.98 -3.37
C GLY A 104 -9.30 -11.00 -2.26
N PHE A 105 -9.98 -12.13 -2.43
CA PHE A 105 -9.86 -13.27 -1.55
C PHE A 105 -9.92 -14.56 -2.36
N PHE A 106 -9.37 -15.63 -1.79
CA PHE A 106 -9.50 -16.97 -2.33
C PHE A 106 -10.69 -17.66 -1.66
N MET A 107 -11.58 -18.21 -2.48
CA MET A 107 -12.61 -19.15 -2.07
C MET A 107 -12.08 -20.56 -2.34
N CYS A 108 -11.93 -21.36 -1.28
CA CYS A 108 -11.32 -22.68 -1.35
C CYS A 108 -12.26 -23.76 -0.81
N GLU A 109 -12.33 -24.88 -1.53
CA GLU A 109 -13.11 -26.06 -1.14
C GLU A 109 -12.21 -27.31 -1.15
N LYS A 110 -12.48 -28.23 -0.23
CA LYS A 110 -11.79 -29.52 -0.12
C LYS A 110 -12.37 -30.54 -1.08
#